data_AF-A0A2V7X9D8-F1
#
_entry.id   AF-A0A2V7X9D8-F1
#
_cell.length_a   1.000
_cell.length_b   1.000
_cell.length_c   1.000
_cell.angle_alpha   90.00
_cell.angle_beta   90.00
_cell.angle_gamma   90.00
#
_symmetry.space_group_name_H-M   'P 1'
#
loop_
_entity.id
_entity.type
_entity.pdbx_description
1 polymer ?
#
loop_
_entity_poly.entity_id
_entity_poly.type
_entity_poly.pdbx_seq_one_letter_code
_entity_poly.pdbx_strand_id
1 'polypeptide(L)'
;MPRFSEADFLPGLIVDRYNDVLSLQILTQGMDANPVRETVMSALGEHLHPASMVERTDPRVRELESLPPRPSALLYGQKSATAFTMNGVRFQFDALEGQKTGAFLDQRENYA
;
A
#
# COMPACT_ATOMS: atom_id res chain seq x y z
N MET A 1 6.28 -12.35 -14.94
CA MET A 1 6.09 -12.43 -13.48
C MET A 1 6.59 -11.13 -12.88
N PRO A 2 5.72 -10.20 -12.46
CA PRO A 2 6.20 -9.06 -11.71
C PRO A 2 6.39 -9.52 -10.25
N ARG A 3 7.64 -9.53 -9.79
CA ARG A 3 7.98 -9.67 -8.37
C ARG A 3 7.95 -8.27 -7.77
N PHE A 4 7.00 -7.99 -6.90
CA PHE A 4 7.03 -6.80 -6.02
C PHE A 4 7.41 -7.27 -4.61
N SER A 5 8.22 -6.47 -3.90
CA SER A 5 8.89 -6.75 -2.60
C SER A 5 10.26 -7.44 -2.64
N GLU A 6 10.44 -8.59 -3.33
CA GLU A 6 11.76 -9.26 -3.35
C GLU A 6 12.82 -8.51 -4.18
N ALA A 7 12.41 -7.75 -5.19
CA ALA A 7 13.33 -7.05 -6.10
C ALA A 7 13.89 -5.73 -5.54
N ASP A 8 13.28 -5.19 -4.47
CA ASP A 8 13.63 -3.89 -3.89
C ASP A 8 14.50 -4.01 -2.62
N PHE A 9 15.02 -5.20 -2.34
CA PHE A 9 15.78 -5.54 -1.11
C PHE A 9 14.99 -5.32 0.21
N LEU A 10 13.66 -5.19 0.15
CA LEU A 10 12.76 -5.01 1.29
C LEU A 10 11.69 -6.12 1.32
N PRO A 11 12.07 -7.35 1.72
CA PRO A 11 11.12 -8.46 1.78
C PRO A 11 10.02 -8.18 2.81
N GLY A 12 8.77 -8.32 2.38
CA GLY A 12 7.60 -8.14 3.24
C GLY A 12 7.01 -6.74 3.28
N LEU A 13 7.39 -5.85 2.36
CA LEU A 13 6.78 -4.54 2.18
C LEU A 13 6.28 -4.37 0.75
N ILE A 14 5.01 -4.01 0.60
CA ILE A 14 4.43 -3.55 -0.67
C ILE A 14 3.99 -2.10 -0.49
N VAL A 15 4.34 -1.24 -1.45
CA VAL A 15 3.91 0.16 -1.49
C VAL A 15 3.37 0.49 -2.88
N ASP A 16 2.07 0.77 -2.96
CA ASP A 16 1.41 1.25 -4.17
C ASP A 16 1.16 2.76 -4.07
N ARG A 17 1.41 3.49 -5.15
CA ARG A 17 1.11 4.92 -5.24
C ARG A 17 -0.07 5.18 -6.16
N TYR A 18 -1.15 5.73 -5.59
CA TYR A 18 -2.31 6.22 -6.33
C TYR A 18 -2.35 7.74 -6.19
N ASN A 19 -1.94 8.45 -7.24
CA ASN A 19 -1.80 9.91 -7.23
C ASN A 19 -0.95 10.42 -6.03
N ASP A 20 -1.61 10.98 -5.03
CA ASP A 20 -1.08 11.57 -3.79
C ASP A 20 -1.25 10.67 -2.56
N VAL A 21 -1.81 9.46 -2.72
CA VAL A 21 -2.05 8.48 -1.66
C VAL A 21 -1.10 7.29 -1.83
N LEU A 22 -0.40 6.91 -0.75
CA LEU A 22 0.33 5.65 -0.67
C LEU A 22 -0.48 4.60 0.06
N SER A 23 -0.55 3.40 -0.50
CA SER A 23 -1.09 2.21 0.13
C SER A 23 0.05 1.25 0.48
N LEU A 24 0.19 0.92 1.76
CA LEU A 24 1.24 0.06 2.28
C LEU A 24 0.66 -1.27 2.74
N GLN A 25 1.37 -2.37 2.50
CA GLN A 25 1.11 -3.67 3.12
C GLN A 25 2.38 -4.21 3.75
N ILE A 26 2.28 -4.63 5.00
CA ILE A 26 3.36 -5.22 5.77
C ILE A 26 3.05 -6.70 5.96
N LEU A 27 3.93 -7.53 5.42
CA LEU A 27 3.70 -8.95 5.21
C LEU A 27 4.66 -9.85 6.00
N THR A 28 5.60 -9.27 6.73
CA THR A 28 6.57 -10.00 7.57
C THR A 28 6.68 -9.39 8.95
N GLN A 29 6.98 -10.21 9.96
CA GLN A 29 7.20 -9.76 11.33
C GLN A 29 8.34 -8.75 11.44
N GLY A 30 9.43 -8.94 10.69
CA GLY A 30 10.57 -8.03 10.68
C GLY A 30 10.19 -6.63 10.20
N MET A 31 9.30 -6.54 9.19
CA MET A 31 8.80 -5.27 8.69
C MET A 31 7.75 -4.63 9.61
N ASP A 32 7.05 -5.41 10.44
CA ASP A 32 6.11 -4.88 11.45
C ASP A 32 6.81 -4.37 12.73
N ALA A 33 8.12 -4.56 12.87
CA ALA A 33 8.87 -4.04 14.01
C ALA A 33 8.84 -2.50 14.04
N ASN A 34 8.48 -1.90 15.19
CA ASN A 34 8.29 -0.45 15.32
C ASN A 34 9.44 0.40 14.74
N PRO A 35 10.74 0.12 15.02
CA PRO A 35 11.83 0.92 14.46
C PRO A 35 11.92 0.84 12.93
N VAL A 36 11.58 -0.32 12.35
CA VAL A 36 11.58 -0.52 10.89
C VAL A 36 10.42 0.24 10.27
N ARG A 37 9.23 0.14 10.86
CA ARG A 37 8.04 0.86 10.42
C ARG A 37 8.26 2.38 10.41
N GLU A 38 8.80 2.92 11.48
CA GLU A 38 9.11 4.35 11.60
C GLU A 38 10.12 4.79 10.53
N THR A 39 11.18 4.00 10.32
CA THR A 39 12.18 4.26 9.28
C THR A 39 11.57 4.28 7.88
N VAL A 40 10.74 3.28 7.55
CA VAL A 40 10.03 3.19 6.27
C VAL A 40 9.10 4.38 6.08
N MET A 41 8.30 4.73 7.09
CA MET A 41 7.37 5.86 7.02
C MET A 41 8.11 7.20 6.82
N SER A 42 9.24 7.41 7.50
CA SER A 42 10.07 8.61 7.31
C SER A 42 10.61 8.68 5.89
N ALA A 43 11.22 7.60 5.40
CA ALA A 43 11.80 7.55 4.06
C ALA A 43 10.74 7.77 2.96
N LEU A 44 9.56 7.16 3.10
CA LEU A 44 8.46 7.37 2.15
C LEU A 44 7.96 8.82 2.19
N GLY A 45 7.86 9.41 3.38
CA GLY A 45 7.50 10.81 3.55
C GLY A 45 8.50 11.77 2.88
N GLU A 46 9.79 11.56 3.13
CA GLU A 46 10.90 12.38 2.64
C GLU A 46 11.11 12.28 1.12
N HIS A 47 10.91 11.09 0.53
CA HIS A 47 11.19 10.89 -0.89
C HIS A 47 9.96 11.06 -1.78
N LEU A 48 8.78 10.64 -1.33
CA LEU A 48 7.58 10.61 -2.17
C LEU A 48 6.59 11.75 -1.89
N HIS A 49 6.74 12.44 -0.76
CA HIS A 49 5.92 13.58 -0.35
C HIS A 49 4.40 13.32 -0.53
N PRO A 50 3.86 12.20 0.01
CA PRO A 50 2.47 11.87 -0.18
C PRO A 50 1.55 12.80 0.63
N ALA A 51 0.33 13.03 0.14
CA ALA A 51 -0.69 13.72 0.92
C ALA A 51 -1.29 12.81 2.00
N SER A 52 -1.30 11.49 1.78
CA SER A 52 -1.78 10.51 2.77
C SER A 52 -1.10 9.15 2.60
N MET A 53 -0.95 8.42 3.70
CA MET A 53 -0.43 7.06 3.73
C MET A 53 -1.41 6.15 4.48
N VAL A 54 -1.74 5.02 3.89
CA VAL A 54 -2.72 4.07 4.43
C VAL A 54 -2.10 2.69 4.52
N GLU A 55 -2.15 2.07 5.69
CA GLU A 55 -1.83 0.67 5.88
C GLU A 55 -3.06 -0.19 5.57
N ARG A 56 -2.88 -1.12 4.64
CA ARG A 56 -3.83 -2.19 4.37
C ARG A 56 -3.35 -3.44 5.09
N THR A 57 -4.17 -3.89 6.03
CA THR A 57 -3.86 -5.07 6.83
C THR A 57 -4.57 -6.29 6.27
N ASP A 58 -3.82 -7.37 6.01
CA ASP A 58 -4.37 -8.69 5.73
C ASP A 58 -4.39 -9.54 7.02
N PRO A 59 -5.58 -9.88 7.57
CA PRO A 59 -5.68 -10.69 8.79
C PRO A 59 -5.01 -12.05 8.69
N ARG A 60 -5.02 -12.69 7.50
CA ARG A 60 -4.44 -14.02 7.31
C ARG A 60 -2.92 -13.97 7.31
N VAL A 61 -2.33 -12.92 6.72
CA VAL A 61 -0.87 -12.73 6.78
C VAL A 61 -0.42 -12.48 8.22
N ARG A 62 -1.16 -11.66 8.97
CA ARG A 62 -0.83 -11.42 10.39
C ARG A 62 -0.92 -12.69 11.24
N GLU A 63 -1.91 -13.54 10.99
CA GLU A 63 -2.01 -14.84 11.64
C GLU A 63 -0.79 -15.73 11.34
N LEU A 64 -0.40 -15.84 10.06
CA LEU A 64 0.76 -16.64 9.64
C LEU A 64 2.07 -16.14 10.26
N GLU A 65 2.23 -14.83 10.40
CA GLU A 65 3.39 -14.19 11.02
C GLU A 65 3.30 -14.11 12.57
N SER A 66 2.26 -14.71 13.18
CA SER A 66 1.99 -14.66 14.62
C SER A 66 1.93 -13.22 15.19
N LEU A 67 1.42 -12.29 14.38
CA LEU A 67 1.27 -10.88 14.73
C LEU A 67 -0.12 -10.62 15.32
N PRO A 68 -0.25 -9.65 16.26
CA PRO A 68 -1.55 -9.29 16.82
C PRO A 68 -2.47 -8.75 15.72
N PRO A 69 -3.78 -9.04 15.74
CA PRO A 69 -4.71 -8.52 14.75
C PRO A 69 -4.73 -6.98 14.79
N ARG A 70 -4.77 -6.36 13.61
CA ARG A 70 -4.81 -4.91 13.44
C ARG A 70 -5.77 -4.57 12.29
N PRO A 71 -6.59 -3.52 12.39
CA PRO A 71 -7.39 -3.06 11.25
C PRO A 71 -6.49 -2.34 10.21
N SER A 72 -6.98 -2.21 8.98
CA SER A 72 -6.43 -1.22 8.04
C SER A 72 -6.63 0.19 8.61
N ALA A 73 -5.67 1.08 8.42
CA ALA A 73 -5.69 2.39 9.06
C ALA A 73 -4.97 3.46 8.23
N LEU A 74 -5.45 4.70 8.35
CA LEU A 74 -4.74 5.89 7.88
C LEU A 74 -3.55 6.15 8.82
N LEU A 75 -2.33 6.04 8.30
CA LEU A 75 -1.10 6.28 9.05
C LEU A 75 -0.70 7.77 9.05
N TYR A 76 -1.01 8.48 7.96
CA TYR A 76 -0.65 9.87 7.75
C TYR A 76 -1.66 10.55 6.83
N GLY A 77 -1.89 11.85 7.05
CA GLY A 77 -2.77 12.67 6.23
C GLY A 77 -4.23 12.63 6.69
N GLN A 78 -5.16 12.88 5.76
CA GLN A 78 -6.60 13.00 6.06
C GLN A 78 -7.49 12.25 5.07
N LYS A 79 -6.95 11.66 4.01
CA LYS A 79 -7.73 11.03 2.93
C LYS A 79 -7.26 9.60 2.70
N SER A 80 -8.20 8.68 2.61
CA SER A 80 -7.95 7.29 2.18
C SER A 80 -8.23 7.06 0.70
N ALA A 81 -8.93 8.00 0.06
CA ALA A 81 -9.42 7.85 -1.29
C ALA A 81 -8.89 8.93 -2.24
N THR A 82 -8.72 8.55 -3.51
CA THR A 82 -8.32 9.44 -4.60
C THR A 82 -8.97 9.01 -5.91
N ALA A 83 -9.04 9.93 -6.87
CA ALA A 83 -9.52 9.63 -8.21
C ALA A 83 -8.41 9.93 -9.21
N PHE A 84 -8.24 9.06 -10.20
CA PHE A 84 -7.23 9.22 -11.23
C PHE A 84 -7.75 8.75 -12.60
N THR A 85 -7.10 9.21 -13.66
CA THR A 85 -7.45 8.83 -15.04
C THR A 85 -6.34 7.97 -15.61
N MET A 86 -6.69 6.82 -16.18
CA MET A 86 -5.77 5.95 -16.90
C MET A 86 -6.42 5.58 -18.24
N ASN A 87 -5.72 5.82 -19.35
CA ASN A 87 -6.19 5.55 -20.72
C ASN A 87 -7.58 6.16 -21.03
N GLY A 88 -7.84 7.37 -20.53
CA GLY A 88 -9.13 8.07 -20.73
C GLY A 88 -10.27 7.59 -19.84
N VAL A 89 -10.07 6.57 -19.01
CA VAL A 89 -11.06 6.07 -18.04
C VAL A 89 -10.76 6.63 -16.65
N ARG A 90 -11.78 7.13 -15.97
CA ARG A 90 -11.68 7.64 -14.59
C ARG A 90 -11.91 6.50 -13.59
N PHE A 91 -10.99 6.37 -12.65
CA PHE A 91 -11.01 5.39 -11.57
C PHE A 91 -11.13 6.09 -10.22
N GLN A 92 -11.72 5.39 -9.25
CA GLN A 92 -11.83 5.83 -7.86
C GLN A 92 -11.21 4.76 -6.98
N PHE A 93 -10.15 5.12 -6.26
CA PHE A 93 -9.47 4.21 -5.35
C PHE A 93 -9.70 4.66 -3.92
N ASP A 94 -10.13 3.74 -3.04
CA ASP A 94 -10.13 3.91 -1.59
C ASP A 94 -9.28 2.82 -0.97
N ALA A 95 -8.27 3.22 -0.20
CA ALA A 95 -7.33 2.31 0.44
C ALA A 95 -7.91 1.61 1.70
N LEU A 96 -8.96 2.16 2.32
CA LEU A 96 -9.58 1.58 3.53
C LEU A 96 -10.78 0.68 3.19
N GLU A 97 -11.53 1.00 2.15
CA GLU A 97 -12.66 0.19 1.68
C GLU A 97 -12.15 -0.95 0.79
N GLY A 98 -11.68 -2.01 1.43
CA GLY A 98 -11.22 -3.22 0.76
C GLY A 98 -12.35 -4.00 0.08
N GLN A 99 -12.81 -3.56 -1.09
CA GLN A 99 -13.22 -4.41 -2.23
C GLN A 99 -13.54 -3.57 -3.47
N LYS A 100 -12.68 -3.68 -4.49
CA LYS A 100 -12.92 -3.45 -5.92
C LYS A 100 -13.79 -2.23 -6.31
N THR A 101 -13.16 -1.06 -6.42
CA THR A 101 -13.57 -0.03 -7.38
C THR A 101 -12.43 0.26 -8.38
N GLY A 102 -11.96 -0.80 -9.04
CA GLY A 102 -11.28 -0.70 -10.34
C GLY A 102 -9.89 -0.04 -10.33
N ALA A 103 -8.86 -0.86 -10.25
CA ALA A 103 -7.63 -0.74 -11.05
C ALA A 103 -6.64 -1.78 -10.51
N PHE A 104 -6.60 -2.95 -11.15
CA PHE A 104 -5.43 -3.81 -11.00
C PHE A 104 -4.31 -3.12 -11.79
N LEU A 105 -3.28 -2.63 -11.11
CA LEU A 105 -2.05 -2.11 -11.76
C LEU A 105 -1.43 -3.16 -12.70
N ASP A 106 -1.74 -4.43 -12.45
CA ASP A 106 -1.34 -5.63 -13.21
C ASP A 106 -2.02 -5.75 -14.58
N GLN A 107 -3.10 -5.00 -14.85
CA GLN A 107 -3.77 -5.00 -16.17
C GLN A 107 -3.24 -3.91 -17.11
N ARG A 108 -2.17 -3.19 -16.76
CA ARG A 108 -1.57 -2.16 -17.64
C ARG A 108 -1.30 -2.64 -19.07
N GLU A 109 -0.94 -3.90 -19.25
CA GLU A 109 -0.68 -4.50 -20.58
C GLU A 109 -1.94 -5.03 -21.28
N ASN A 110 -3.05 -5.22 -20.56
CA ASN A 110 -4.33 -5.68 -21.15
C ASN A 110 -5.21 -4.54 -21.70
N TYR A 111 -4.78 -3.28 -21.55
CA TYR A 111 -5.45 -2.12 -22.12
C TYR A 111 -4.79 -1.61 -23.43
N ALA A 112 -3.94 -2.42 -24.07
CA ALA A 112 -3.36 -2.15 -25.38
C ALA A 112 -4.33 -2.55 -26.52
#